data_AF-A0A554K4U3-F1
#
_entry.id   AF-A0A554K4U3-F1
#
_cell.length_a   1.000
_cell.length_b   1.000
_cell.length_c   1.000
_cell.angle_alpha   90.00
_cell.angle_beta   90.00
_cell.angle_gamma   90.00
#
_symmetry.space_group_name_H-M   'P 1'
#
loop_
_entity.id
_entity.type
_entity.pdbx_description
1 polymer ?
#
loop_
_entity_poly.entity_id
_entity_poly.type
_entity_poly.pdbx_seq_one_letter_code
_entity_poly.pdbx_strand_id
1 'polypeptide(L)'
;MLHQFVKDRVYVFIDAENVFYSQRTLGWKISYQKLMSYLKKECGDETKCFIYKGVDEFNTGQRKFLDMLEINGYILRTKVVKRIKDRKSGKEEWKGNLDMELAFEMDDTKEKYDTAVLSSGDSDFAVPIDRIKKAGKRIMSQIH
;
A
#
# COMPACT_ATOMS: atom_id res chain seq x y z
N MET A 1 4.27 -8.63 -17.54
CA MET A 1 3.05 -9.35 -17.09
C MET A 1 1.99 -8.38 -16.57
N LEU A 2 2.38 -7.29 -15.88
CA LEU A 2 1.47 -6.22 -15.48
C LEU A 2 1.13 -5.30 -16.66
N HIS A 3 2.11 -5.00 -17.53
CA HIS A 3 1.97 -4.06 -18.64
C HIS A 3 0.80 -4.35 -19.61
N GLN A 4 0.28 -5.58 -19.62
CA GLN A 4 -0.84 -5.99 -20.49
C GLN A 4 -2.21 -5.55 -19.95
N PHE A 5 -2.28 -5.23 -18.65
CA PHE A 5 -3.52 -4.95 -17.95
C PHE A 5 -3.62 -3.48 -17.52
N VAL A 6 -2.48 -2.81 -17.28
CA VAL A 6 -2.42 -1.36 -17.06
C VAL A 6 -2.58 -0.56 -18.36
N LYS A 7 -3.27 0.56 -18.26
CA LYS A 7 -3.44 1.54 -19.34
C LYS A 7 -3.14 2.94 -18.80
N ASP A 8 -2.46 3.74 -19.60
CA ASP A 8 -2.23 5.18 -19.41
C ASP A 8 -1.64 5.52 -18.01
N ARG A 9 -2.26 6.43 -17.24
CA ARG A 9 -1.73 6.90 -15.96
C ARG A 9 -1.98 5.86 -14.86
N VAL A 10 -0.93 5.40 -14.21
CA VAL A 10 -1.01 4.34 -13.18
C VAL A 10 -0.68 4.86 -11.79
N TYR A 11 -1.58 4.60 -10.85
CA TYR A 11 -1.35 4.83 -9.41
C TYR A 11 -1.29 3.48 -8.70
N VAL A 12 -0.26 3.26 -7.89
CA VAL A 12 -0.05 2.05 -7.10
C VAL A 12 -0.26 2.39 -5.63
N PHE A 13 -1.16 1.67 -4.95
CA PHE A 13 -1.48 1.82 -3.54
C PHE A 13 -1.00 0.57 -2.80
N ILE A 14 -0.03 0.76 -1.91
CA ILE A 14 0.66 -0.33 -1.21
C ILE A 14 0.36 -0.23 0.27
N ASP A 15 -0.29 -1.24 0.83
CA ASP A 15 -0.35 -1.43 2.27
C ASP A 15 0.94 -2.11 2.75
N ALA A 16 1.75 -1.36 3.51
CA ALA A 16 3.04 -1.85 3.98
C ALA A 16 2.88 -3.02 4.97
N GLU A 17 1.87 -3.02 5.84
CA GLU A 17 1.66 -4.07 6.85
C GLU A 17 1.48 -5.43 6.16
N ASN A 18 0.61 -5.48 5.15
CA ASN A 18 0.38 -6.67 4.35
C ASN A 18 1.62 -7.12 3.56
N VAL A 19 2.37 -6.18 2.96
CA VAL A 19 3.62 -6.51 2.25
C VAL A 19 4.68 -7.08 3.19
N PHE A 20 4.77 -6.58 4.42
CA PHE A 20 5.66 -7.13 5.45
C PHE A 20 5.22 -8.51 5.93
N TYR A 21 3.92 -8.71 6.16
CA TYR A 21 3.37 -9.99 6.60
C TYR A 21 3.64 -11.10 5.56
N SER A 22 3.40 -10.80 4.28
CA SER A 22 3.67 -11.71 3.17
C SER A 22 5.16 -12.09 3.07
N GLN A 23 6.08 -11.16 3.29
CA GLN A 23 7.53 -11.45 3.32
C GLN A 23 7.91 -12.44 4.43
N ARG A 24 7.36 -12.27 5.64
CA ARG A 24 7.66 -13.17 6.77
C ARG A 24 7.17 -14.59 6.48
N THR A 25 6.03 -14.71 5.82
CA THR A 25 5.42 -16.00 5.47
C THR A 25 6.18 -16.70 4.34
N LEU A 26 6.65 -15.95 3.34
CA LEU A 26 7.32 -16.50 2.15
C LEU A 26 8.84 -16.69 2.31
N GLY A 27 9.44 -16.23 3.41
CA GLY A 27 10.86 -16.44 3.71
C GLY A 27 11.86 -15.63 2.86
N TRP A 28 11.39 -14.68 2.05
CA TRP A 28 12.23 -13.77 1.27
C TRP A 28 11.95 -12.31 1.62
N LYS A 29 12.99 -11.46 1.54
CA LYS A 29 12.89 -10.02 1.78
C LYS A 29 12.63 -9.28 0.47
N ILE A 30 11.68 -8.35 0.48
CA ILE A 30 11.44 -7.48 -0.68
C ILE A 30 12.45 -6.33 -0.66
N SER A 31 13.13 -6.14 -1.79
CA SER A 31 13.87 -4.91 -2.04
C SER A 31 12.89 -3.87 -2.61
N TYR A 32 12.56 -2.85 -1.81
CA TYR A 32 11.66 -1.77 -2.22
C TYR A 32 12.20 -0.97 -3.40
N GLN A 33 13.53 -0.87 -3.53
CA GLN A 33 14.18 -0.31 -4.72
C GLN A 33 13.86 -1.13 -5.98
N LYS A 34 14.07 -2.46 -5.94
CA LYS A 34 13.75 -3.34 -7.07
C LYS A 34 12.27 -3.35 -7.38
N LEU A 35 11.40 -3.30 -6.35
CA LEU A 35 9.96 -3.20 -6.53
C LEU A 35 9.58 -1.92 -7.27
N MET A 36 10.12 -0.76 -6.87
CA MET A 36 9.87 0.50 -7.56
C MET A 36 10.33 0.44 -9.02
N SER A 37 11.56 -0.05 -9.27
CA SER A 37 12.07 -0.20 -10.63
C SER A 37 11.20 -1.12 -11.48
N TYR A 38 10.70 -2.21 -10.90
CA TYR A 38 9.78 -3.13 -11.56
C TYR A 38 8.44 -2.46 -11.88
N LEU A 39 7.84 -1.76 -10.92
CA LEU A 39 6.57 -1.06 -11.11
C LEU A 39 6.68 0.00 -12.21
N LYS A 40 7.73 0.82 -12.21
CA LYS A 40 7.97 1.80 -13.29
C LYS A 40 8.17 1.13 -14.64
N LYS A 41 8.94 0.03 -14.69
CA LYS A 41 9.15 -0.72 -15.93
C LYS A 41 7.84 -1.29 -16.49
N GLU A 42 6.97 -1.83 -15.64
CA GLU A 42 5.72 -2.47 -16.09
C GLU A 42 4.58 -1.48 -16.30
N CYS A 43 4.55 -0.37 -15.57
CA CYS A 43 3.43 0.58 -15.53
C CYS A 43 3.74 1.96 -16.14
N GLY A 44 5.01 2.23 -16.47
CA GLY A 44 5.49 3.50 -17.01
C GLY A 44 6.22 4.36 -15.97
N ASP A 45 7.14 5.21 -16.42
CA ASP A 45 8.01 6.01 -15.53
C ASP A 45 7.26 7.03 -14.66
N GLU A 46 6.12 7.51 -15.16
CA GLU A 46 5.20 8.44 -14.47
C GLU A 46 4.33 7.76 -13.40
N THR A 47 4.53 6.46 -13.16
CA THR A 47 3.80 5.70 -12.14
C THR A 47 4.05 6.28 -10.75
N LYS A 48 2.95 6.61 -10.05
CA LYS A 48 3.02 7.06 -8.66
C LYS A 48 2.75 5.90 -7.72
N CYS A 49 3.67 5.65 -6.79
CA CYS A 49 3.54 4.59 -5.80
C CYS A 49 3.34 5.18 -4.40
N PHE A 50 2.14 5.04 -3.87
CA PHE A 50 1.76 5.42 -2.52
C PHE A 50 1.97 4.23 -1.58
N ILE A 51 2.61 4.45 -0.44
CA ILE A 51 2.81 3.41 0.57
C ILE A 51 2.27 3.88 1.93
N TYR A 52 1.35 3.08 2.46
CA TYR A 52 0.61 3.36 3.68
C TYR A 52 1.24 2.56 4.82
N LYS A 53 1.64 3.26 5.89
CA LYS A 53 2.36 2.63 6.99
C LYS A 53 1.96 3.20 8.36
N GLY A 54 1.53 2.30 9.25
CA GLY A 54 1.49 2.57 10.68
C GLY A 54 2.90 2.77 11.23
N VAL A 55 3.08 3.87 11.97
CA VAL A 55 4.34 4.18 12.65
C VAL A 55 4.17 4.19 14.17
N ASP A 56 5.19 3.72 14.85
CA ASP A 56 5.27 3.74 16.31
C ASP A 56 6.15 4.92 16.72
N GLU A 57 5.56 5.90 17.40
CA GLU A 57 6.23 7.13 17.83
C GLU A 57 7.45 6.86 18.73
N PHE A 58 7.49 5.70 19.40
CA PHE A 58 8.59 5.30 20.27
C PHE A 58 9.65 4.45 19.55
N ASN A 59 9.40 4.03 18.30
CA ASN A 59 10.32 3.18 17.54
C ASN A 59 11.19 3.99 16.58
N THR A 60 12.31 4.49 17.11
CA THR A 60 13.31 5.25 16.34
C THR A 60 13.93 4.45 15.17
N GLY A 61 13.88 3.12 15.23
CA GLY A 61 14.36 2.23 14.17
C GLY A 61 13.55 2.31 12.88
N GLN A 62 12.29 2.78 12.94
CA GLN A 62 11.45 2.92 11.75
C GLN A 62 11.88 4.06 10.84
N ARG A 63 12.58 5.08 11.37
CA ARG A 63 12.92 6.28 10.60
C ARG A 63 13.76 5.97 9.37
N LYS A 64 14.82 5.17 9.54
CA LYS A 64 15.69 4.74 8.43
C LYS A 64 14.92 4.00 7.33
N PHE A 65 13.90 3.23 7.71
CA PHE A 65 13.07 2.53 6.75
C PHE A 65 12.18 3.50 5.96
N LEU A 66 11.55 4.47 6.63
CA LEU A 66 10.75 5.51 5.98
C LEU A 66 11.61 6.36 5.04
N ASP A 67 12.78 6.81 5.48
CA ASP A 67 13.70 7.60 4.66
C ASP A 67 14.12 6.80 3.41
N MET A 68 14.38 5.49 3.53
CA MET A 68 14.70 4.62 2.39
C MET A 68 13.54 4.53 1.38
N LEU A 69 12.29 4.52 1.83
CA LEU A 69 11.13 4.55 0.94
C LEU A 69 11.04 5.88 0.18
N GLU A 70 11.21 7.01 0.87
CA GLU A 70 11.21 8.33 0.23
C GLU A 70 12.34 8.49 -0.79
N ILE A 71 13.56 8.05 -0.44
CA ILE A 71 14.73 8.07 -1.34
C ILE A 71 14.45 7.25 -2.62
N ASN A 72 13.73 6.13 -2.50
CA ASN A 72 13.35 5.32 -3.66
C ASN A 72 12.15 5.90 -4.44
N GLY A 73 11.58 7.03 -4.04
CA GLY A 73 10.51 7.73 -4.75
C GLY A 73 9.10 7.27 -4.40
N TYR A 74 8.91 6.57 -3.28
CA TYR A 74 7.57 6.28 -2.77
C TYR A 74 6.94 7.52 -2.14
N ILE A 75 5.65 7.69 -2.34
CA ILE A 75 4.84 8.72 -1.70
C ILE A 75 4.37 8.14 -0.36
N LEU A 76 4.99 8.58 0.73
CA LEU A 76 4.65 8.08 2.07
C LEU A 76 3.28 8.61 2.55
N ARG A 77 2.51 7.70 3.16
CA ARG A 77 1.34 8.00 3.99
C ARG A 77 1.56 7.31 5.33
N THR A 78 1.77 8.09 6.39
CA THR A 78 2.06 7.56 7.72
C THR A 78 1.04 8.04 8.74
N LYS A 79 0.74 7.19 9.72
CA LYS A 79 -0.14 7.48 10.84
C LYS A 79 0.41 6.84 12.09
N VAL A 80 0.44 7.59 13.20
CA VAL A 80 0.86 7.05 14.49
C VAL A 80 -0.18 6.02 14.95
N VAL A 81 0.26 4.78 15.17
CA VAL A 81 -0.58 3.67 15.62
C VAL A 81 -0.25 3.34 17.08
N LYS A 82 -1.27 3.08 17.88
CA LYS A 82 -1.09 2.84 19.33
C LYS A 82 -1.09 1.34 19.61
N ARG A 83 -0.11 0.86 20.37
CA ARG A 83 -0.16 -0.48 20.96
C ARG A 83 -1.13 -0.47 22.13
N ILE A 84 -2.15 -1.29 22.07
CA ILE A 84 -3.05 -1.53 23.18
C ILE A 84 -2.86 -2.96 23.62
N LYS A 85 -2.66 -3.14 24.93
CA LYS A 85 -2.71 -4.46 25.53
C LYS A 85 -4.18 -4.86 25.66
N ASP A 86 -4.59 -5.88 24.94
CA ASP A 86 -5.92 -6.46 25.15
C ASP A 86 -6.00 -6.96 26.60
N ARG A 87 -6.91 -6.36 27.37
CA ARG A 87 -7.11 -6.68 28.79
C ARG A 87 -7.57 -8.13 29.02
N LYS A 88 -8.11 -8.81 27.99
CA LYS A 88 -8.58 -10.20 28.09
C LYS A 88 -7.53 -11.21 27.67
N SER A 89 -6.81 -10.98 26.56
CA SER A 89 -5.81 -11.92 26.04
C SER A 89 -4.37 -11.63 26.48
N GLY A 90 -4.11 -10.44 27.02
CA GLY A 90 -2.76 -9.98 27.37
C GLY A 90 -1.86 -9.70 26.16
N LYS A 91 -2.35 -9.91 24.93
CA LYS A 91 -1.62 -9.65 23.69
C LYS A 91 -1.55 -8.17 23.39
N GLU A 92 -0.41 -7.74 22.84
CA GLU A 92 -0.28 -6.40 22.25
C GLU A 92 -0.92 -6.41 20.87
N GLU A 93 -1.99 -5.62 20.71
CA GLU A 93 -2.61 -5.35 19.42
C GLU A 93 -2.31 -3.91 19.01
N TRP A 94 -1.97 -3.73 17.74
CA TRP A 94 -1.90 -2.40 17.14
C TRP A 94 -3.32 -1.92 16.85
N LYS A 95 -3.73 -0.82 17.48
CA LYS A 95 -4.96 -0.13 17.10
C LYS A 95 -4.67 0.93 16.05
N GLY A 96 -5.34 0.78 14.92
CA GLY A 96 -5.31 1.68 13.77
C GLY A 96 -4.52 1.07 12.61
N ASN A 97 -5.20 0.88 11.49
CA ASN A 97 -4.61 0.69 10.17
C ASN A 97 -4.79 1.99 9.37
N LEU A 98 -4.31 1.99 8.13
CA LEU A 98 -4.53 3.08 7.18
C LEU A 98 -5.51 2.68 6.06
N ASP A 99 -6.29 1.63 6.25
CA ASP A 99 -7.11 1.06 5.17
C ASP A 99 -8.22 2.03 4.73
N MET A 100 -8.79 2.78 5.67
CA MET A 100 -9.71 3.88 5.35
C MET A 100 -9.02 4.99 4.57
N GLU A 101 -7.87 5.47 5.04
CA GLU A 101 -7.10 6.52 4.35
C GLU A 101 -6.71 6.09 2.93
N LEU A 102 -6.31 4.84 2.75
CA LEU A 102 -6.00 4.25 1.46
C LEU A 102 -7.25 4.23 0.57
N ALA A 103 -8.36 3.70 1.08
CA ALA A 103 -9.62 3.62 0.34
C ALA A 103 -10.14 5.00 -0.10
N PHE A 104 -10.08 6.00 0.78
CA PHE A 104 -10.47 7.38 0.45
C PHE A 104 -9.52 8.00 -0.57
N GLU A 105 -8.21 7.85 -0.43
CA GLU A 105 -7.26 8.43 -1.39
C GLU A 105 -7.38 7.77 -2.77
N MET A 106 -7.67 6.47 -2.86
CA MET A 106 -8.00 5.81 -4.12
C MET A 106 -9.19 6.49 -4.82
N ASP A 107 -10.26 6.77 -4.08
CA ASP A 107 -11.48 7.36 -4.63
C ASP A 107 -11.32 8.87 -4.92
N ASP A 108 -10.63 9.62 -4.07
CA ASP A 108 -10.40 11.06 -4.22
C ASP A 108 -9.45 11.36 -5.40
N THR A 109 -8.54 10.44 -5.69
CA THR A 109 -7.57 10.59 -6.79
C THR A 109 -7.99 9.90 -8.08
N LYS A 110 -9.20 9.33 -8.16
CA LYS A 110 -9.66 8.54 -9.31
C LYS A 110 -9.60 9.26 -10.66
N GLU A 111 -9.73 10.58 -10.68
CA GLU A 111 -9.61 11.37 -11.93
C GLU A 111 -8.17 11.63 -12.37
N LYS A 112 -7.20 11.30 -11.53
CA LYS A 112 -5.76 11.51 -11.78
C LYS A 112 -5.06 10.27 -12.33
N TYR A 113 -5.75 9.13 -12.37
CA TYR A 113 -5.26 7.88 -12.94
C TYR A 113 -6.31 7.21 -13.82
N ASP A 114 -5.85 6.29 -14.66
CA ASP A 114 -6.67 5.44 -15.51
C ASP A 114 -6.65 3.99 -15.00
N THR A 115 -5.54 3.59 -14.37
CA THR A 115 -5.41 2.29 -13.68
C THR A 115 -4.93 2.45 -12.24
N ALA A 116 -5.61 1.78 -11.32
CA ALA A 116 -5.15 1.56 -9.94
C ALA A 116 -4.54 0.15 -9.79
N VAL A 117 -3.41 0.06 -9.09
CA VAL A 117 -2.86 -1.22 -8.61
C VAL A 117 -2.92 -1.20 -7.09
N LEU A 118 -3.68 -2.11 -6.49
CA LEU A 118 -3.79 -2.29 -5.05
C LEU A 118 -2.97 -3.49 -4.60
N SER A 119 -1.96 -3.25 -3.77
CA SER A 119 -1.21 -4.28 -3.06
C SER A 119 -1.65 -4.30 -1.60
N SER A 120 -2.76 -4.99 -1.34
CA SER A 120 -3.28 -5.29 0.00
C SER A 120 -3.99 -6.64 -0.04
N GLY A 121 -3.91 -7.39 1.06
CA GLY A 121 -4.60 -8.67 1.23
C GLY A 121 -5.94 -8.55 1.97
N ASP A 122 -6.39 -7.33 2.27
CA ASP A 122 -7.60 -7.10 3.05
C ASP A 122 -8.88 -7.13 2.18
N SER A 123 -9.85 -7.95 2.59
CA SER A 123 -11.16 -8.06 1.94
C SER A 123 -12.00 -6.78 2.05
N ASP A 124 -11.71 -5.90 3.01
CA ASP A 124 -12.44 -4.64 3.22
C ASP A 124 -12.31 -3.68 2.03
N PHE A 125 -11.31 -3.88 1.17
CA PHE A 125 -11.16 -3.13 -0.08
C PHE A 125 -12.17 -3.50 -1.18
N ALA A 126 -13.03 -4.52 -0.98
CA ALA A 126 -14.03 -4.92 -1.97
C ALA A 126 -14.95 -3.75 -2.40
N VAL A 127 -15.41 -2.94 -1.44
CA VAL A 127 -16.28 -1.79 -1.71
C VAL A 127 -15.56 -0.67 -2.48
N PRO A 128 -14.37 -0.19 -2.03
CA PRO A 128 -13.56 0.74 -2.81
C PRO A 128 -13.28 0.25 -4.23
N ILE A 129 -12.92 -1.03 -4.40
CA ILE A 129 -12.63 -1.63 -5.71
C ILE A 129 -13.84 -1.54 -6.64
N ASP A 130 -15.03 -1.91 -6.17
CA ASP A 130 -16.27 -1.82 -6.94
C ASP A 130 -16.58 -0.38 -7.35
N ARG A 131 -16.37 0.58 -6.44
CA ARG A 131 -16.55 2.01 -6.73
C ARG A 131 -15.62 2.51 -7.83
N ILE A 132 -14.33 2.15 -7.77
CA ILE A 132 -13.35 2.50 -8.79
C ILE A 132 -13.71 1.90 -10.16
N LYS A 133 -14.17 0.65 -10.19
CA LYS A 133 -14.66 0.00 -11.43
C LYS A 133 -15.88 0.70 -12.00
N LYS A 134 -16.85 1.08 -11.16
CA LYS A 134 -18.05 1.83 -11.57
C LYS A 134 -17.72 3.20 -12.15
N ALA A 135 -16.61 3.81 -11.73
CA ALA A 135 -16.09 5.05 -12.32
C ALA A 135 -15.35 4.84 -13.66
N GLY A 136 -15.41 3.63 -14.24
CA GLY A 136 -14.78 3.30 -15.52
C GLY A 136 -13.26 3.13 -15.47
N LYS A 137 -12.67 3.10 -14.26
CA LYS A 137 -11.23 2.93 -14.06
C LYS A 137 -10.87 1.45 -14.04
N ARG A 138 -9.65 1.12 -14.48
CA ARG A 138 -9.10 -0.23 -14.31
C ARG A 138 -8.55 -0.39 -12.90
N ILE A 139 -8.70 -1.58 -12.33
CA ILE A 139 -8.11 -1.88 -11.04
C ILE A 139 -7.58 -3.31 -11.02
N MET A 140 -6.33 -3.44 -10.56
CA MET A 140 -5.68 -4.72 -10.31
C MET A 140 -5.46 -4.85 -8.80
N SER A 141 -5.95 -5.92 -8.20
CA SER A 141 -5.82 -6.17 -6.77
C SER A 141 -5.48 -7.63 -6.52
N GLN A 142 -4.61 -7.92 -5.56
CA GLN A 142 -4.42 -9.27 -5.02
C GLN A 142 -5.14 -9.38 -3.68
N ILE A 143 -6.46 -9.54 -3.71
CA ILE A 143 -7.23 -9.90 -2.51
C ILE A 143 -7.10 -11.41 -2.35
N HIS A 144 -6.62 -11.87 -1.19
CA HIS A 144 -6.59 -13.28 -0.84
C HIS A 144 -7.88 -13.72 -0.13
#